data_AF-A0A8T4A9U1-F1
#
_entry.id   AF-A0A8T4A9U1-F1
#
_cell.length_a   1.000
_cell.length_b   1.000
_cell.length_c   1.000
_cell.angle_alpha   90.00
_cell.angle_beta   90.00
_cell.angle_gamma   90.00
#
_symmetry.space_group_name_H-M   'P 1'
#
loop_
_entity.id
_entity.type
_entity.pdbx_description
1 polymer ?
#
loop_
_entity_poly.entity_id
_entity_poly.type
_entity_poly.pdbx_seq_one_letter_code
_entity_poly.pdbx_strand_id
1 'polypeptide(L)'
;MDGLHRIGKFTMHDNEIADLVKAWLAISLAFAIVLGGFSFSFAFLLRLLAAGFTVGTGFLLHELGHKVVAQRYGLKAEFRAFDFMLLLAIAMSFFGFVFAAPGAVMILSRVRRDQYGKIAVTGPIINLVLALFFLAVMLLEPPKIIQAVSFYGFFINSWLAVFNMIPLWQLDGKKVFAWNKAVYFTVLAIAIAFMVAQQFIRTSGLNV
;
A
#
# COMPACT_ATOMS: atom_id res chain seq x y z
N MET A 1 21.88 17.31 12.98
CA MET A 1 23.07 16.67 12.36
C MET A 1 22.63 15.25 12.14
N ASP A 2 21.98 14.99 11.01
CA ASP A 2 21.14 13.81 10.88
C ASP A 2 21.99 12.66 10.36
N GLY A 3 22.11 11.62 11.19
CA GLY A 3 22.98 10.48 10.96
C GLY A 3 22.36 9.55 9.94
N LEU A 4 23.01 9.38 8.78
CA LEU A 4 22.72 8.24 7.91
C LEU A 4 23.47 7.04 8.47
N HIS A 5 22.75 6.10 9.09
CA HIS A 5 23.33 4.83 9.51
C HIS A 5 23.30 3.81 8.37
N ARG A 6 24.42 3.10 8.20
CA ARG A 6 24.55 1.99 7.24
C ARG A 6 24.30 0.67 7.96
N ILE A 7 23.27 -0.06 7.52
CA ILE A 7 23.09 -1.47 7.88
C ILE A 7 23.47 -2.29 6.64
N GLY A 8 24.71 -2.79 6.60
CA GLY A 8 25.26 -3.47 5.42
C GLY A 8 25.40 -2.54 4.20
N LYS A 9 24.78 -2.90 3.06
CA LYS A 9 24.75 -2.09 1.82
C LYS A 9 23.63 -1.05 1.80
N PHE A 10 22.78 -1.01 2.81
CA PHE A 10 21.56 -0.20 2.82
C PHE A 10 21.69 1.03 3.73
N THR A 11 21.19 2.17 3.26
CA THR A 11 21.12 3.42 4.01
C THR A 11 19.77 3.55 4.70
N MET A 12 19.78 3.92 5.98
CA MET A 12 18.59 4.18 6.80
C MET A 12 18.77 5.53 7.50
N HIS A 13 17.67 6.28 7.60
CA HIS A 13 17.60 7.51 8.40
C HIS A 13 17.11 7.18 9.81
N ASP A 14 17.58 7.91 10.83
CA ASP A 14 17.29 7.65 12.25
C ASP A 14 15.78 7.56 12.55
N ASN A 15 14.97 8.31 11.80
CA ASN A 15 13.51 8.39 11.96
C ASN A 15 12.69 7.55 10.96
N GLU A 16 13.33 6.81 10.05
CA GLU A 16 12.60 6.10 8.98
C GLU A 16 11.67 5.01 9.53
N ILE A 17 12.12 4.27 10.55
CA ILE A 17 11.29 3.26 11.22
C ILE A 17 10.09 3.93 11.90
N ALA A 18 10.31 5.06 12.58
CA ALA A 18 9.23 5.80 13.22
C ALA A 18 8.20 6.30 12.18
N ASP A 19 8.67 6.79 11.03
CA ASP A 19 7.81 7.22 9.94
C ASP A 19 7.01 6.07 9.33
N LEU A 20 7.63 4.91 9.11
CA LEU A 20 6.95 3.70 8.65
C LEU A 20 5.89 3.24 9.66
N VAL A 21 6.20 3.25 10.95
CA VAL A 21 5.26 2.87 12.01
C VAL A 21 4.10 3.87 12.11
N LYS A 22 4.35 5.18 12.06
CA LYS A 22 3.30 6.22 12.03
C LYS A 22 2.37 6.00 10.84
N ALA A 23 2.95 5.83 9.65
CA ALA A 23 2.19 5.59 8.43
C ALA A 23 1.36 4.31 8.52
N TRP A 24 1.96 3.22 8.98
CA TRP A 24 1.26 1.95 9.16
C TRP A 24 0.07 2.08 10.11
N LEU A 25 0.25 2.67 11.29
CA LEU A 25 -0.83 2.84 12.27
C LEU A 25 -1.96 3.74 11.75
N ALA A 26 -1.61 4.88 11.15
CA ALA A 26 -2.59 5.84 10.64
C ALA A 26 -3.43 5.25 9.49
N ILE A 27 -2.78 4.58 8.53
CA ILE A 27 -3.49 3.97 7.40
C ILE A 27 -4.32 2.76 7.85
N SER A 28 -3.82 1.97 8.81
CA SER A 28 -4.59 0.86 9.40
C SER A 28 -5.86 1.34 10.08
N LEU A 29 -5.77 2.43 10.84
CA LEU A 29 -6.92 3.07 11.46
C LEU A 29 -7.90 3.61 10.41
N ALA A 30 -7.41 4.32 9.39
CA ALA A 30 -8.25 4.86 8.33
C ALA A 30 -9.04 3.76 7.59
N PHE A 31 -8.41 2.64 7.24
CA PHE A 31 -9.13 1.52 6.61
C PHE A 31 -10.12 0.84 7.57
N ALA A 32 -9.78 0.68 8.85
CA ALA A 32 -10.70 0.12 9.83
C ALA A 32 -11.98 0.96 9.96
N ILE A 33 -11.85 2.29 9.93
CA ILE A 33 -12.98 3.23 9.95
C ILE A 33 -13.81 3.13 8.67
N VAL A 34 -13.20 3.15 7.49
CA VAL A 34 -13.94 3.04 6.22
C VAL A 34 -14.70 1.72 6.10
N LEU A 35 -14.12 0.62 6.56
CA LEU A 35 -14.71 -0.71 6.38
C LEU A 35 -15.86 -1.03 7.35
N GLY A 36 -15.91 -0.40 8.52
CA GLY A 36 -16.89 -0.76 9.56
C GLY A 36 -17.40 0.36 10.44
N GLY A 37 -17.00 1.61 10.19
CA GLY A 37 -17.27 2.76 11.04
C GLY A 37 -16.43 2.79 12.32
N PHE A 38 -16.28 3.97 12.90
CA PHE A 38 -15.59 4.14 14.18
C PHE A 38 -16.50 3.73 15.35
N SER A 39 -16.03 2.85 16.23
CA SER A 39 -16.72 2.51 17.48
C SER A 39 -15.75 1.92 18.50
N PHE A 40 -16.09 2.00 19.80
CA PHE A 40 -15.33 1.35 20.88
C PHE A 40 -15.79 -0.10 21.11
N SER A 41 -16.06 -0.84 20.03
CA SER A 41 -16.56 -2.22 20.12
C SER A 41 -15.44 -3.25 19.91
N PHE A 42 -15.64 -4.45 20.46
CA PHE A 42 -14.74 -5.59 20.18
C PHE A 42 -14.69 -5.91 18.68
N ALA A 43 -15.81 -5.76 17.96
CA ALA A 43 -15.86 -5.92 16.51
C ALA A 43 -14.96 -4.90 15.78
N PHE A 44 -14.93 -3.65 16.23
CA PHE A 44 -14.01 -2.64 15.69
C PHE A 44 -12.55 -3.01 15.95
N LEU A 45 -12.21 -3.48 17.16
CA LEU A 45 -10.86 -3.94 17.47
C LEU A 45 -10.41 -5.06 16.53
N LEU A 46 -11.26 -6.06 16.26
CA LEU A 46 -10.94 -7.13 15.31
C LEU A 46 -10.71 -6.61 13.89
N ARG A 47 -11.52 -5.65 13.43
CA ARG A 47 -11.31 -5.00 12.11
C ARG A 47 -10.02 -4.21 12.08
N LEU A 48 -9.70 -3.47 13.14
CA LEU A 48 -8.46 -2.71 13.26
C LEU A 48 -7.23 -3.61 13.22
N LEU A 49 -7.27 -4.76 13.89
CA LEU A 49 -6.17 -5.74 13.84
C LEU A 49 -6.04 -6.38 12.46
N ALA A 50 -7.16 -6.74 11.82
CA ALA A 50 -7.16 -7.29 10.47
C ALA A 50 -6.68 -6.27 9.43
N ALA A 51 -7.15 -5.03 9.51
CA ALA A 51 -6.65 -3.90 8.72
C ALA A 51 -5.17 -3.65 9.01
N GLY A 52 -4.76 -3.67 10.28
CA GLY A 52 -3.38 -3.56 10.72
C GLY A 52 -2.46 -4.57 10.05
N PHE A 53 -2.85 -5.84 10.05
CA PHE A 53 -2.08 -6.90 9.40
C PHE A 53 -2.02 -6.73 7.86
N THR A 54 -3.15 -6.44 7.23
CA THR A 54 -3.29 -6.37 5.77
C THR A 54 -2.70 -5.09 5.17
N VAL A 55 -2.93 -3.93 5.80
CA VAL A 55 -2.25 -2.67 5.50
C VAL A 55 -0.77 -2.80 5.80
N GLY A 56 -0.40 -3.35 6.96
CA GLY A 56 1.00 -3.51 7.35
C GLY A 56 1.79 -4.28 6.30
N THR A 57 1.28 -5.45 5.89
CA THR A 57 1.91 -6.21 4.82
C THR A 57 1.85 -5.46 3.47
N GLY A 58 0.71 -4.91 3.07
CA GLY A 58 0.55 -4.20 1.81
C GLY A 58 1.44 -2.96 1.66
N PHE A 59 1.23 -1.96 2.53
CA PHE A 59 1.94 -0.69 2.52
C PHE A 59 3.44 -0.86 2.82
N LEU A 60 3.84 -1.64 3.84
CA LEU A 60 5.26 -1.76 4.15
C LEU A 60 6.01 -2.47 3.02
N LEU A 61 5.47 -3.57 2.47
CA LEU A 61 6.14 -4.26 1.37
C LEU A 61 6.16 -3.40 0.11
N HIS A 62 5.14 -2.58 -0.15
CA HIS A 62 5.11 -1.60 -1.23
C HIS A 62 6.29 -0.62 -1.14
N GLU A 63 6.41 0.10 -0.03
CA GLU A 63 7.44 1.12 0.17
C GLU A 63 8.84 0.49 0.25
N LEU A 64 8.99 -0.61 0.98
CA LEU A 64 10.25 -1.34 1.04
C LEU A 64 10.63 -1.90 -0.35
N GLY A 65 9.66 -2.28 -1.17
CA GLY A 65 9.87 -2.69 -2.56
C GLY A 65 10.52 -1.59 -3.40
N HIS A 66 9.97 -0.37 -3.36
CA HIS A 66 10.61 0.79 -4.01
C HIS A 66 12.04 0.97 -3.53
N LYS A 67 12.24 0.97 -2.22
CA LYS A 67 13.54 1.19 -1.59
C LYS A 67 14.56 0.12 -2.00
N VAL A 68 14.19 -1.16 -1.94
CA VAL A 68 15.04 -2.29 -2.31
C VAL A 68 15.44 -2.20 -3.78
N VAL A 69 14.50 -1.93 -4.68
CA VAL A 69 14.80 -1.81 -6.12
C VAL A 69 15.68 -0.59 -6.39
N ALA A 70 15.43 0.54 -5.74
CA ALA A 70 16.29 1.73 -5.85
C ALA A 70 17.73 1.43 -5.39
N GLN A 71 17.89 0.75 -4.25
CA GLN A 71 19.19 0.40 -3.70
C GLN A 71 19.91 -0.66 -4.54
N ARG A 72 19.19 -1.57 -5.21
CA ARG A 72 19.78 -2.47 -6.22
C ARG A 72 20.33 -1.73 -7.43
N TYR A 73 19.78 -0.56 -7.77
CA TYR A 73 20.37 0.35 -8.76
C TYR A 73 21.53 1.20 -8.22
N GLY A 74 21.96 0.98 -6.97
CA GLY A 74 23.01 1.76 -6.33
C GLY A 74 22.57 3.16 -5.87
N LEU A 75 21.25 3.42 -5.82
CA LEU A 75 20.71 4.72 -5.43
C LEU A 75 20.52 4.77 -3.91
N LYS A 76 20.81 5.93 -3.32
CA LYS A 76 20.45 6.22 -1.92
C LYS A 76 18.95 6.53 -1.86
N ALA A 77 18.23 5.77 -1.03
CA ALA A 77 16.78 5.90 -0.88
C ALA A 77 16.39 5.75 0.59
N GLU A 78 15.39 6.53 1.01
CA GLU A 78 14.84 6.52 2.38
C GLU A 78 13.34 6.84 2.34
N PHE A 79 12.55 6.17 3.17
CA PHE A 79 11.14 6.52 3.35
C PHE A 79 10.99 7.74 4.27
N ARG A 80 10.09 8.65 3.91
CA ARG A 80 9.67 9.78 4.76
C ARG A 80 8.14 9.86 4.80
N ALA A 81 7.59 9.97 6.00
CA ALA A 81 6.15 10.16 6.18
C ALA A 81 5.74 11.62 5.96
N PHE A 82 4.51 11.84 5.51
CA PHE A 82 3.88 13.14 5.41
C PHE A 82 2.76 13.24 6.44
N ASP A 83 3.07 13.75 7.63
CA ASP A 83 2.15 13.76 8.78
C ASP A 83 0.79 14.43 8.45
N PHE A 84 0.79 15.50 7.66
CA PHE A 84 -0.44 16.14 7.19
C PHE A 84 -1.32 15.19 6.35
N MET A 85 -0.70 14.39 5.48
CA MET A 85 -1.44 13.41 4.66
C MET A 85 -1.93 12.23 5.50
N LEU A 86 -1.19 11.83 6.55
CA LEU A 86 -1.66 10.81 7.50
C LEU A 86 -2.90 11.29 8.25
N LEU A 87 -2.89 12.54 8.73
CA LEU A 87 -4.04 13.15 9.38
C LEU A 87 -5.22 13.26 8.40
N LEU A 88 -4.95 13.68 7.15
CA LEU A 88 -5.96 13.76 6.10
C LEU A 88 -6.56 12.38 5.78
N ALA A 89 -5.75 11.32 5.72
CA ALA A 89 -6.23 9.97 5.50
C ALA A 89 -7.21 9.51 6.59
N ILE A 90 -6.88 9.79 7.86
CA ILE A 90 -7.78 9.52 8.99
C ILE A 90 -9.04 10.38 8.90
N ALA A 91 -8.92 11.69 8.64
CA ALA A 91 -10.09 12.57 8.55
C ALA A 91 -11.05 12.15 7.43
N MET A 92 -10.52 11.87 6.23
CA MET A 92 -11.30 11.42 5.08
C MET A 92 -11.95 10.05 5.30
N SER A 93 -11.36 9.20 6.15
CA SER A 93 -11.93 7.88 6.46
C SER A 93 -13.32 7.96 7.09
N PHE A 94 -13.61 9.02 7.86
CA PHE A 94 -14.94 9.26 8.42
C PHE A 94 -15.98 9.63 7.35
N PHE A 95 -15.54 10.02 6.16
CA PHE A 95 -16.37 10.29 4.99
C PHE A 95 -16.40 9.11 4.00
N GLY A 96 -15.87 7.94 4.40
CA GLY A 96 -15.90 6.71 3.61
C GLY A 96 -14.82 6.59 2.54
N PHE A 97 -13.76 7.41 2.60
CA PHE A 97 -12.68 7.38 1.61
C PHE A 97 -11.30 7.43 2.27
N VAL A 98 -10.35 6.61 1.81
CA VAL A 98 -8.96 6.65 2.29
C VAL A 98 -8.06 7.28 1.24
N PHE A 99 -7.59 8.50 1.51
CA PHE A 99 -6.53 9.13 0.72
C PHE A 99 -5.16 8.60 1.16
N ALA A 100 -4.75 7.46 0.59
CA ALA A 100 -3.55 6.74 1.01
C ALA A 100 -2.27 7.32 0.38
N ALA A 101 -1.88 8.53 0.78
CA ALA A 101 -0.60 9.15 0.42
C ALA A 101 0.29 9.39 1.67
N PRO A 102 0.62 8.32 2.43
CA PRO A 102 1.22 8.45 3.77
C PRO A 102 2.64 9.01 3.78
N GLY A 103 3.33 8.95 2.65
CA GLY A 103 4.73 9.29 2.52
C GLY A 103 5.24 8.92 1.14
N ALA A 104 6.56 8.95 0.98
CA ALA A 104 7.20 8.44 -0.23
C ALA A 104 8.64 7.99 0.08
N VAL A 105 9.12 7.01 -0.69
CA VAL A 105 10.56 6.74 -0.78
C VAL A 105 11.25 7.83 -1.59
N MET A 106 12.03 8.65 -0.89
CA MET A 106 12.84 9.73 -1.43
C MET A 106 14.15 9.18 -1.97
N ILE A 107 14.41 9.39 -3.27
CA ILE A 107 15.67 9.01 -3.89
C ILE A 107 16.60 10.23 -3.89
N LEU A 108 17.71 10.15 -3.15
CA LEU A 108 18.63 11.26 -2.89
C LEU A 108 19.72 11.40 -3.97
N SER A 109 19.58 10.71 -5.10
CA SER A 109 20.58 10.63 -6.16
C SER A 109 19.93 10.85 -7.52
N ARG A 110 20.70 11.25 -8.53
CA ARG A 110 20.17 11.44 -9.88
C ARG A 110 19.71 10.10 -10.46
N VAL A 111 18.44 10.00 -10.83
CA VAL A 111 17.83 8.77 -11.33
C VAL A 111 17.61 8.87 -12.83
N ARG A 112 17.94 7.80 -13.58
CA ARG A 112 17.57 7.70 -14.99
C ARG A 112 16.07 7.42 -15.13
N ARG A 113 15.43 7.92 -16.20
CA ARG A 113 13.98 7.79 -16.41
C ARG A 113 13.49 6.34 -16.38
N ASP A 114 14.27 5.41 -16.92
CA ASP A 114 13.97 3.97 -16.92
C ASP A 114 14.04 3.36 -15.52
N GLN A 115 15.05 3.71 -14.73
CA GLN A 115 15.17 3.26 -13.35
C GLN A 115 14.01 3.81 -12.52
N TYR A 116 13.67 5.08 -12.71
CA TYR A 116 12.63 5.74 -11.95
C TYR A 116 11.25 5.11 -12.20
N GLY A 117 10.93 4.79 -13.45
CA GLY A 117 9.70 4.08 -13.79
C GLY A 117 9.65 2.64 -13.25
N LYS A 118 10.77 1.90 -13.31
CA LYS A 118 10.85 0.54 -12.77
C LYS A 118 10.74 0.51 -11.24
N ILE A 119 11.37 1.48 -10.56
CA ILE A 119 11.22 1.65 -9.12
C ILE A 119 9.76 1.93 -8.80
N ALA A 120 9.14 2.90 -9.49
CA ALA A 120 7.76 3.28 -9.25
C ALA A 120 6.75 2.16 -9.51
N VAL A 121 6.91 1.33 -10.54
CA VAL A 121 5.95 0.24 -10.80
C VAL A 121 6.07 -0.90 -9.77
N THR A 122 7.18 -0.98 -9.03
CA THR A 122 7.44 -2.06 -8.07
C THR A 122 6.39 -2.08 -6.96
N GLY A 123 6.03 -0.93 -6.41
CA GLY A 123 5.01 -0.81 -5.35
C GLY A 123 3.66 -1.38 -5.80
N PRO A 124 3.04 -0.84 -6.87
CA PRO A 124 1.78 -1.37 -7.40
C PRO A 124 1.84 -2.88 -7.74
N ILE A 125 2.95 -3.38 -8.28
CA ILE A 125 3.12 -4.82 -8.54
C ILE A 125 3.09 -5.64 -7.25
N ILE A 126 3.78 -5.21 -6.20
CA ILE A 126 3.77 -5.90 -4.90
C ILE A 126 2.35 -5.98 -4.35
N ASN A 127 1.59 -4.88 -4.43
CA ASN A 127 0.19 -4.87 -4.01
C ASN A 127 -0.65 -5.84 -4.84
N LEU A 128 -0.48 -5.89 -6.16
CA LEU A 128 -1.19 -6.87 -6.99
C LEU A 128 -0.85 -8.32 -6.63
N VAL A 129 0.42 -8.61 -6.34
CA VAL A 129 0.85 -9.95 -5.91
C VAL A 129 0.22 -10.31 -4.57
N LEU A 130 0.20 -9.39 -3.60
CA LEU A 130 -0.44 -9.60 -2.31
C LEU A 130 -1.96 -9.75 -2.43
N ALA A 131 -2.59 -8.95 -3.29
CA ALA A 131 -4.01 -9.09 -3.61
C ALA A 131 -4.30 -10.49 -4.16
N LEU A 132 -3.53 -10.95 -5.14
CA LEU A 132 -3.66 -12.30 -5.69
C LEU A 132 -3.45 -13.39 -4.63
N PHE A 133 -2.46 -13.22 -3.74
CA PHE A 133 -2.24 -14.13 -2.62
C PHE A 133 -3.46 -14.24 -1.71
N PHE A 134 -4.02 -13.11 -1.27
CA PHE A 134 -5.21 -13.12 -0.41
C PHE A 134 -6.45 -13.67 -1.13
N LEU A 135 -6.61 -13.38 -2.43
CA LEU A 135 -7.65 -13.99 -3.25
C LEU A 135 -7.49 -15.52 -3.29
N ALA A 136 -6.28 -16.03 -3.53
CA ALA A 136 -6.01 -17.46 -3.53
C ALA A 136 -6.31 -18.10 -2.18
N VAL A 137 -5.89 -17.49 -1.07
CA VAL A 137 -6.22 -17.98 0.28
C VAL A 137 -7.73 -18.03 0.51
N MET A 138 -8.48 -17.03 0.06
CA MET A 138 -9.93 -16.99 0.20
C MET A 138 -10.63 -18.10 -0.59
N LEU A 139 -10.09 -18.49 -1.75
CA LEU A 139 -10.60 -19.59 -2.58
C LEU A 139 -10.33 -20.99 -2.00
N LEU A 140 -9.45 -21.09 -0.99
CA LEU A 140 -9.23 -22.33 -0.23
C LEU A 140 -10.27 -22.57 0.88
N GLU A 141 -11.29 -21.70 0.96
CA GLU A 141 -12.37 -21.76 1.97
C GLU A 141 -11.86 -21.91 3.41
N PRO A 142 -10.95 -21.03 3.88
CA PRO A 142 -10.40 -21.13 5.22
C PRO A 142 -11.46 -20.77 6.27
N PRO A 143 -11.19 -21.02 7.57
CA PRO A 143 -12.06 -20.58 8.66
C PRO A 143 -12.45 -19.10 8.55
N LYS A 144 -13.67 -18.75 8.98
CA LYS A 144 -14.29 -17.42 8.79
C LYS A 144 -13.38 -16.23 9.12
N ILE A 145 -12.59 -16.33 10.19
CA ILE A 145 -11.65 -15.27 10.58
C ILE A 145 -10.58 -15.05 9.50
N ILE A 146 -9.99 -16.13 8.98
CA ILE A 146 -8.98 -16.06 7.92
C ILE A 146 -9.63 -15.61 6.61
N GLN A 147 -10.87 -16.03 6.35
CA GLN A 147 -11.62 -15.57 5.19
C GLN A 147 -11.85 -14.04 5.24
N ALA A 148 -12.21 -13.49 6.40
CA ALA A 148 -12.36 -12.05 6.61
C ALA A 148 -11.05 -11.27 6.45
N VAL A 149 -9.95 -11.77 7.02
CA VAL A 149 -8.63 -11.18 6.83
C VAL A 149 -8.23 -11.22 5.35
N SER A 150 -8.53 -12.31 4.65
CA SER A 150 -8.23 -12.46 3.23
C SER A 150 -9.05 -11.53 2.36
N PHE A 151 -10.33 -11.35 2.67
CA PHE A 151 -11.17 -10.38 2.00
C PHE A 151 -10.62 -8.95 2.16
N TYR A 152 -10.28 -8.54 3.38
CA TYR A 152 -9.65 -7.23 3.62
C TYR A 152 -8.28 -7.11 2.94
N GLY A 153 -7.48 -8.17 2.97
CA GLY A 153 -6.18 -8.22 2.31
C GLY A 153 -6.29 -8.02 0.81
N PHE A 154 -7.25 -8.68 0.16
CA PHE A 154 -7.54 -8.49 -1.25
C PHE A 154 -8.07 -7.08 -1.54
N PHE A 155 -9.03 -6.59 -0.73
CA PHE A 155 -9.60 -5.25 -0.83
C PHE A 155 -8.54 -4.16 -0.76
N ILE A 156 -7.81 -4.09 0.35
CA ILE A 156 -6.83 -3.05 0.65
C ILE A 156 -5.71 -3.05 -0.39
N ASN A 157 -5.16 -4.22 -0.73
CA ASN A 157 -4.06 -4.26 -1.70
C ASN A 157 -4.50 -3.86 -3.11
N SER A 158 -5.69 -4.27 -3.55
CA SER A 158 -6.22 -3.85 -4.86
C SER A 158 -6.50 -2.34 -4.88
N TRP A 159 -7.10 -1.81 -3.81
CA TRP A 159 -7.33 -0.37 -3.65
C TRP A 159 -6.02 0.42 -3.72
N LEU A 160 -5.01 0.01 -2.95
CA LEU A 160 -3.69 0.66 -2.94
C LEU A 160 -3.01 0.59 -4.31
N ALA A 161 -3.17 -0.50 -5.06
CA ALA A 161 -2.64 -0.63 -6.43
C ALA A 161 -3.33 0.35 -7.38
N VAL A 162 -4.67 0.45 -7.34
CA VAL A 162 -5.42 1.42 -8.16
C VAL A 162 -5.05 2.86 -7.78
N PHE A 163 -5.06 3.17 -6.48
CA PHE A 163 -4.80 4.51 -5.97
C PHE A 163 -3.39 5.00 -6.36
N ASN A 164 -2.37 4.16 -6.17
CA ASN A 164 -1.00 4.53 -6.56
C ASN A 164 -0.79 4.60 -8.06
N MET A 165 -1.66 3.99 -8.89
CA MET A 165 -1.60 4.11 -10.34
C MET A 165 -2.29 5.38 -10.89
N ILE A 166 -2.89 6.22 -10.04
CA ILE A 166 -3.40 7.53 -10.49
C ILE A 166 -2.21 8.38 -10.98
N PRO A 167 -2.25 8.95 -12.21
CA PRO A 167 -1.10 9.59 -12.83
C PRO A 167 -0.90 11.04 -12.37
N LEU A 168 -1.02 11.30 -11.07
CA LEU A 168 -1.02 12.64 -10.47
C LEU A 168 -0.08 12.71 -9.26
N TRP A 169 0.28 13.94 -8.89
CA TRP A 169 1.03 14.24 -7.66
C TRP A 169 2.37 13.50 -7.53
N GLN A 170 2.59 12.82 -6.40
CA GLN A 170 3.78 12.03 -6.03
C GLN A 170 3.54 10.52 -6.21
N LEU A 171 2.32 10.13 -6.62
CA LEU A 171 1.91 8.74 -6.81
C LEU A 171 2.72 8.07 -7.91
N ASP A 172 2.86 6.75 -7.83
CA ASP A 172 3.73 6.00 -8.72
C ASP A 172 3.28 6.02 -10.17
N GLY A 173 1.97 5.99 -10.40
CA GLY A 173 1.34 5.99 -11.71
C GLY A 173 1.84 7.14 -12.58
N LYS A 174 2.13 8.32 -11.99
CA LYS A 174 2.71 9.44 -12.71
C LYS A 174 4.08 9.10 -13.30
N LYS A 175 4.94 8.46 -12.50
CA LYS A 175 6.30 8.06 -12.88
C LYS A 175 6.27 6.90 -13.88
N VAL A 176 5.38 5.93 -13.67
CA VAL A 176 5.18 4.79 -14.58
C VAL A 176 4.63 5.26 -15.92
N PHE A 177 3.61 6.12 -15.94
CA PHE A 177 3.03 6.69 -17.16
C PHE A 177 4.08 7.48 -17.95
N ALA A 178 4.89 8.28 -17.25
CA ALA A 178 5.98 9.02 -17.87
C ALA A 178 7.08 8.09 -18.40
N TRP A 179 7.29 6.91 -17.82
CA TRP A 179 8.32 5.98 -18.30
C TRP A 179 7.83 5.09 -19.46
N ASN A 180 6.70 4.40 -19.28
CA ASN A 180 6.16 3.44 -20.24
C ASN A 180 4.63 3.33 -20.10
N LYS A 181 3.91 3.86 -21.10
CA LYS A 181 2.43 3.85 -21.13
C LYS A 181 1.84 2.44 -21.21
N ALA A 182 2.47 1.51 -21.91
CA ALA A 182 1.98 0.14 -22.02
C ALA A 182 2.03 -0.57 -20.66
N VAL A 183 3.14 -0.43 -19.93
CA VAL A 183 3.26 -0.95 -18.56
C VAL A 183 2.23 -0.30 -17.65
N TYR A 184 2.07 1.03 -17.74
CA TYR A 184 1.07 1.76 -16.96
C TYR A 184 -0.34 1.21 -17.17
N PHE A 185 -0.82 1.13 -18.41
CA PHE A 185 -2.18 0.69 -18.69
C PHE A 185 -2.39 -0.79 -18.35
N THR A 186 -1.36 -1.62 -18.50
CA THR A 186 -1.43 -3.04 -18.11
C THR A 186 -1.62 -3.19 -16.60
N VAL A 187 -0.77 -2.52 -15.80
CA VAL A 187 -0.84 -2.60 -14.33
C VAL A 187 -2.15 -2.00 -13.82
N LEU A 188 -2.58 -0.86 -14.38
CA LEU A 188 -3.85 -0.23 -14.03
C LEU A 188 -5.05 -1.12 -14.37
N ALA A 189 -5.06 -1.75 -15.55
CA ALA A 189 -6.14 -2.66 -15.96
C ALA A 189 -6.26 -3.85 -15.01
N ILE A 190 -5.14 -4.47 -14.62
CA ILE A 190 -5.15 -5.57 -13.64
C ILE A 190 -5.65 -5.08 -12.28
N ALA A 191 -5.19 -3.91 -11.81
CA ALA A 191 -5.63 -3.34 -10.53
C ALA A 191 -7.13 -3.06 -10.51
N ILE A 192 -7.68 -2.47 -11.59
CA ILE A 192 -9.12 -2.24 -11.73
C ILE A 192 -9.88 -3.57 -11.79
N ALA A 193 -9.38 -4.56 -12.55
CA ALA A 193 -10.01 -5.87 -12.64
C ALA A 193 -10.13 -6.53 -11.25
N PHE A 194 -9.08 -6.47 -10.43
CA PHE A 194 -9.12 -6.97 -9.06
C PHE A 194 -10.10 -6.20 -8.18
N MET A 195 -10.13 -4.87 -8.29
CA MET A 195 -11.08 -4.03 -7.56
C MET A 195 -12.55 -4.34 -7.93
N VAL A 196 -12.81 -4.62 -9.21
CA VAL A 196 -14.14 -4.99 -9.71
C VAL A 196 -14.51 -6.43 -9.29
N ALA A 197 -13.56 -7.36 -9.33
CA ALA A 197 -13.75 -8.76 -8.91
C ALA A 197 -14.31 -8.87 -7.48
N GLN A 198 -13.94 -7.94 -6.59
CA GLN A 198 -14.43 -7.88 -5.21
C GLN A 198 -15.96 -7.74 -5.11
N GLN A 199 -16.59 -7.03 -6.05
CA GLN A 199 -18.05 -6.86 -6.04
C GLN A 199 -18.77 -8.19 -6.27
N PHE A 200 -18.18 -9.07 -7.09
CA PHE A 200 -18.71 -10.40 -7.36
C PHE A 200 -18.48 -11.35 -6.18
N ILE A 201 -17.32 -11.27 -5.53
CA ILE A 201 -17.02 -12.06 -4.32
C ILE A 201 -17.98 -11.74 -3.18
N ARG A 202 -18.31 -10.46 -2.99
CA ARG A 202 -19.25 -10.02 -1.95
C ARG A 202 -20.68 -10.49 -2.22
N THR A 203 -21.07 -10.62 -3.50
CA THR A 203 -22.42 -11.00 -3.90
C THR A 203 -22.61 -12.51 -4.03
N SER A 204 -21.55 -13.27 -4.26
CA SER A 204 -21.59 -14.73 -4.42
C SER A 204 -21.80 -15.52 -3.12
N GLY A 205 -22.07 -14.86 -1.98
CA GLY A 205 -22.38 -15.53 -0.72
C GLY A 205 -21.21 -16.28 -0.09
N LEU A 206 -19.97 -15.96 -0.47
CA LEU A 206 -18.80 -16.24 0.39
C LEU A 206 -19.02 -15.39 1.66
N ASN A 207 -19.67 -16.00 2.65
CA ASN A 207 -20.12 -15.35 3.87
C ASN A 207 -18.92 -14.94 4.72
N VAL A 208 -18.37 -13.77 4.40
CA VAL A 208 -17.44 -13.01 5.25
C VAL A 208 -18.21 -12.31 6.36
#